data_AF-A0A930NLZ8-F1
#
_entry.id   AF-A0A930NLZ8-F1
#
_cell.length_a   1.000
_cell.length_b   1.000
_cell.length_c   1.000
_cell.angle_alpha   90.00
_cell.angle_beta   90.00
_cell.angle_gamma   90.00
#
_symmetry.space_group_name_H-M   'P 1'
#
loop_
_entity.id
_entity.type
_entity.pdbx_description
1 polymer ?
#
loop_
_entity_poly.entity_id
_entity_poly.type
_entity_poly.pdbx_seq_one_letter_code
_entity_poly.pdbx_strand_id
1 'polypeptide(L)'
;MNEEQKAVFEFLNTHALGYGNRKSSTQIREVLNLESGGATNEHVRDLIRDLILNHNACIGSLMWKDGYWIIQTEEELNRVCRSLENRADAIRNRATALRNSWRTQHNG
;
A
#
# COMPACT_ATOMS: atom_id res chain seq x y z
N MET A 1 -4.84 0.64 17.65
CA MET A 1 -5.91 0.47 16.64
C MET A 1 -7.18 1.13 17.13
N ASN A 2 -7.72 2.08 16.38
CA ASN A 2 -9.09 2.58 16.52
C ASN A 2 -10.11 1.57 15.95
N GLU A 3 -11.41 1.86 16.04
CA GLU A 3 -12.46 0.92 15.62
C GLU A 3 -12.43 0.60 14.12
N GLU A 4 -12.18 1.58 13.25
CA GLU A 4 -12.06 1.33 11.81
C GLU A 4 -10.83 0.46 11.47
N GLN A 5 -9.71 0.70 12.15
CA GLN A 5 -8.49 -0.08 11.99
C GLN A 5 -8.70 -1.54 12.41
N LYS A 6 -9.39 -1.77 13.54
CA LYS A 6 -9.77 -3.11 13.97
C LYS A 6 -10.66 -3.79 12.93
N ALA A 7 -11.71 -3.10 12.47
CA ALA A 7 -12.64 -3.63 11.46
C ALA A 7 -11.95 -4.00 10.14
N VAL A 8 -11.05 -3.13 9.63
CA VAL A 8 -10.25 -3.41 8.44
C VAL A 8 -9.33 -4.62 8.66
N PHE A 9 -8.65 -4.67 9.81
CA PHE A 9 -7.74 -5.77 10.10
C PHE A 9 -8.47 -7.11 10.25
N GLU A 10 -9.60 -7.13 10.97
CA GLU A 10 -10.46 -8.31 11.10
C GLU A 10 -10.99 -8.76 9.73
N PHE A 11 -11.50 -7.83 8.92
CA PHE A 11 -11.98 -8.12 7.58
C PHE A 11 -10.90 -8.79 6.71
N LEU A 12 -9.66 -8.27 6.73
CA LEU A 12 -8.56 -8.86 5.97
C LEU A 12 -8.17 -10.25 6.49
N ASN A 13 -8.13 -10.44 7.81
CA ASN A 13 -7.83 -11.75 8.41
C ASN A 13 -8.92 -12.80 8.13
N THR A 14 -10.17 -12.39 7.94
CA THR A 14 -11.26 -13.33 7.61
C THR A 14 -11.37 -13.57 6.10
N HIS A 15 -11.16 -12.54 5.28
CA HIS A 15 -11.56 -12.56 3.87
C HIS A 15 -10.43 -12.40 2.87
N ALA A 16 -9.20 -12.11 3.30
CA ALA A 16 -8.09 -11.75 2.41
C ALA A 16 -6.76 -12.43 2.80
N LEU A 17 -6.80 -13.71 3.14
CA LEU A 17 -5.60 -14.50 3.42
C LEU A 17 -4.88 -14.88 2.13
N GLY A 18 -3.64 -14.39 1.95
CA GLY A 18 -2.78 -14.68 0.81
C GLY A 18 -3.11 -13.85 -0.45
N TYR A 19 -2.11 -13.71 -1.33
CA TYR A 19 -2.15 -12.85 -2.51
C TYR A 19 -3.29 -13.18 -3.48
N GLY A 20 -3.69 -14.46 -3.54
CA GLY A 20 -4.78 -14.95 -4.38
C GLY A 20 -6.16 -14.44 -3.96
N ASN A 21 -6.35 -14.05 -2.69
CA ASN A 21 -7.64 -13.64 -2.15
C ASN A 21 -7.68 -12.15 -1.76
N ARG A 22 -6.74 -11.36 -2.27
CA ARG A 22 -6.65 -9.91 -1.99
C ARG A 22 -7.95 -9.15 -2.31
N LYS A 23 -8.23 -8.10 -1.54
CA LYS A 23 -9.43 -7.25 -1.67
C LYS A 23 -9.05 -5.82 -2.03
N SER A 24 -9.75 -5.22 -2.98
CA SER A 24 -9.53 -3.82 -3.36
C SER A 24 -9.94 -2.87 -2.23
N SER A 25 -9.42 -1.64 -2.25
CA SER A 25 -9.86 -0.61 -1.30
C SER A 25 -11.36 -0.34 -1.43
N THR A 26 -11.92 -0.44 -2.64
CA THR A 26 -13.37 -0.32 -2.88
C THR A 26 -14.15 -1.42 -2.18
N GLN A 27 -13.72 -2.69 -2.31
CA GLN A 27 -14.39 -3.81 -1.63
C GLN A 27 -14.36 -3.66 -0.11
N ILE A 28 -13.20 -3.29 0.45
CA ILE A 28 -13.05 -3.06 1.89
C ILE A 28 -13.97 -1.93 2.35
N ARG A 29 -13.96 -0.80 1.63
CA ARG A 29 -14.80 0.37 1.93
C ARG A 29 -16.28 0.02 1.93
N GLU A 30 -16.75 -0.65 0.88
CA GLU A 30 -18.16 -0.97 0.68
C GLU A 30 -18.67 -1.97 1.72
N VAL A 31 -17.89 -3.01 2.03
CA VAL A 31 -18.30 -3.99 3.04
C VAL A 31 -18.33 -3.39 4.44
N LEU A 32 -17.36 -2.53 4.77
CA LEU A 32 -17.25 -1.92 6.10
C LEU A 32 -17.98 -0.58 6.24
N ASN A 33 -18.65 -0.12 5.18
CA ASN A 33 -19.33 1.17 5.11
C ASN A 33 -18.44 2.35 5.55
N LEU A 34 -17.19 2.36 5.08
CA LEU A 34 -16.21 3.41 5.40
C LEU A 34 -16.32 4.60 4.43
N GLU A 35 -15.87 5.77 4.88
CA GLU A 35 -15.69 6.90 3.98
C GLU A 35 -14.62 6.60 2.91
N SER A 36 -14.74 7.21 1.73
CA SER A 36 -13.69 7.07 0.71
C SER A 36 -12.48 7.95 1.02
N GLY A 37 -12.68 9.15 1.57
CA GLY A 37 -11.63 10.17 1.71
C GLY A 37 -11.16 10.78 0.38
N GLY A 38 -11.77 10.41 -0.75
CA GLY A 38 -11.44 10.90 -2.09
C GLY A 38 -11.69 9.88 -3.20
N ALA A 39 -11.12 10.14 -4.38
CA ALA A 39 -11.36 9.37 -5.60
C ALA A 39 -10.63 8.01 -5.62
N THR A 40 -9.61 7.82 -4.79
CA THR A 40 -8.81 6.59 -4.76
C THR A 40 -8.98 5.76 -3.49
N ASN A 41 -10.02 6.07 -2.69
CA ASN A 41 -10.28 5.54 -1.36
C ASN A 41 -9.14 5.82 -0.37
N GLU A 42 -8.65 7.07 -0.37
CA GLU A 42 -7.55 7.58 0.46
C GLU A 42 -7.70 7.20 1.93
N HIS A 43 -8.92 7.26 2.49
CA HIS A 43 -9.18 6.88 3.88
C HIS A 43 -8.79 5.43 4.18
N VAL A 44 -9.27 4.48 3.35
CA VAL A 44 -8.91 3.05 3.49
C VAL A 44 -7.41 2.85 3.31
N ARG A 45 -6.78 3.57 2.37
CA ARG A 45 -5.33 3.46 2.14
C ARG A 45 -4.52 3.96 3.32
N ASP A 46 -4.98 5.00 3.99
CA ASP A 46 -4.33 5.58 5.16
C ASP A 46 -4.50 4.66 6.38
N LEU A 47 -5.69 4.09 6.60
CA LEU A 47 -5.91 3.05 7.62
C LEU A 47 -4.96 1.86 7.43
N ILE A 48 -4.83 1.34 6.20
CA ILE A 48 -3.93 0.21 5.90
C ILE A 48 -2.46 0.59 6.10
N ARG A 49 -2.06 1.81 5.69
CA ARG A 49 -0.69 2.28 5.90
C ARG A 49 -0.37 2.37 7.39
N ASP A 50 -1.30 2.88 8.19
CA ASP A 50 -1.13 3.00 9.63
C ASP A 50 -1.06 1.62 10.30
N LEU A 51 -1.90 0.66 9.89
CA LEU A 51 -1.84 -0.73 10.34
C LEU A 51 -0.45 -1.36 10.11
N ILE A 52 0.14 -1.13 8.93
CA ILE A 52 1.48 -1.65 8.60
C ILE A 52 2.56 -0.96 9.45
N LEU A 53 2.55 0.37 9.50
CA LEU A 53 3.66 1.15 10.09
C LEU A 53 3.63 1.19 11.63
N ASN A 54 2.44 1.21 12.22
CA ASN A 54 2.25 1.51 13.64
C ASN A 54 1.61 0.35 14.43
N HIS A 55 1.12 -0.69 13.76
CA HIS A 55 0.46 -1.82 14.40
C HIS A 55 1.02 -3.20 14.00
N ASN A 56 2.18 -3.23 13.34
CA ASN A 56 2.85 -4.47 12.90
C ASN A 56 1.96 -5.41 12.08
N ALA A 57 0.97 -4.88 11.36
CA ALA A 57 0.11 -5.69 10.52
C ALA A 57 0.86 -6.11 9.24
N CYS A 58 1.02 -7.42 9.03
CA CYS A 58 1.70 -7.97 7.85
C CYS A 58 0.76 -7.98 6.63
N ILE A 59 0.47 -6.78 6.10
CA ILE A 59 -0.45 -6.57 4.98
C ILE A 59 0.34 -6.34 3.70
N GLY A 60 0.07 -7.14 2.68
CA GLY A 60 0.64 -7.02 1.36
C GLY A 60 -0.11 -6.04 0.47
N SER A 61 0.63 -5.31 -0.36
CA SER A 61 0.12 -4.56 -1.52
C SER A 61 1.22 -4.48 -2.59
N LEU A 62 0.85 -4.46 -3.87
CA LEU A 62 1.82 -4.29 -4.97
C LEU A 62 1.56 -2.99 -5.73
N MET A 63 2.60 -2.44 -6.33
CA MET A 63 2.40 -1.39 -7.32
C MET A 63 1.61 -1.92 -8.51
N TRP A 64 0.67 -1.10 -9.01
CA TRP A 64 -0.12 -1.34 -10.22
C TRP A 64 -1.04 -2.56 -10.19
N LYS A 65 -1.09 -3.29 -9.06
CA LYS A 65 -2.07 -4.35 -8.85
C LYS A 65 -2.94 -3.99 -7.68
N ASP A 66 -4.23 -3.96 -7.94
CA ASP A 66 -5.20 -3.62 -6.91
C ASP A 66 -5.31 -4.76 -5.90
N GLY A 67 -5.35 -4.34 -4.64
CA GLY A 67 -5.78 -5.17 -3.53
C GLY A 67 -4.78 -5.28 -2.39
N TYR A 68 -5.34 -5.64 -1.24
CA TYR A 68 -4.68 -5.84 0.03
C TYR A 68 -4.98 -7.25 0.55
N TRP A 69 -4.01 -7.87 1.20
CA TRP A 69 -4.15 -9.21 1.78
C TRP A 69 -3.26 -9.35 3.01
N ILE A 70 -3.59 -10.28 3.90
CA ILE A 70 -2.67 -10.71 4.95
C ILE A 70 -1.65 -11.64 4.32
N ILE A 71 -0.38 -11.28 4.40
CA ILE A 71 0.74 -12.08 3.89
C ILE A 71 0.78 -13.42 4.65
N GLN A 72 0.85 -14.53 3.91
CA GLN A 72 0.85 -15.88 4.49
C GLN A 72 2.19 -16.59 4.38
N THR A 73 3.05 -16.18 3.43
CA THR A 73 4.33 -16.84 3.19
C THR A 73 5.48 -15.86 3.02
N GLU A 74 6.71 -16.34 3.20
CA GLU A 74 7.91 -15.54 3.01
C GLU A 74 8.07 -15.09 1.55
N GLU A 75 7.63 -15.90 0.58
CA GLU A 75 7.64 -15.52 -0.84
C GLU A 75 6.73 -14.31 -1.10
N GLU A 76 5.56 -14.27 -0.47
CA GLU A 76 4.66 -13.12 -0.55
C GLU A 76 5.28 -11.87 0.08
N LEU A 77 5.91 -12.02 1.26
CA LEU A 77 6.64 -10.94 1.93
C LEU A 77 7.74 -10.40 1.03
N ASN A 78 8.63 -11.27 0.56
CA ASN A 78 9.76 -10.92 -0.30
C ASN A 78 9.31 -10.23 -1.59
N ARG A 79 8.18 -10.66 -2.15
CA ARG A 79 7.57 -10.01 -3.32
C ARG A 79 7.11 -8.58 -3.02
N VAL A 80 6.46 -8.36 -1.88
CA VAL A 80 6.00 -7.03 -1.46
C VAL A 80 7.18 -6.11 -1.18
N CYS A 81 8.17 -6.58 -0.40
CA CYS A 81 9.38 -5.81 -0.10
C CYS A 81 10.12 -5.41 -1.38
N ARG A 82 10.36 -6.35 -2.30
CA ARG A 82 10.97 -6.06 -3.61
C ARG A 82 10.17 -5.02 -4.41
N SER A 83 8.84 -5.09 -4.38
CA SER A 83 7.99 -4.10 -5.06
C SER A 83 8.13 -2.70 -4.47
N LEU A 84 8.31 -2.58 -3.14
CA LEU A 84 8.49 -1.31 -2.45
C LEU A 84 9.89 -0.73 -2.69
N GLU A 85 10.93 -1.57 -2.63
CA GLU A 85 12.32 -1.19 -2.91
C GLU A 85 12.46 -0.66 -4.35
N ASN A 86 11.94 -1.40 -5.34
CA ASN A 86 11.94 -0.95 -6.74
C ASN A 86 11.25 0.40 -6.92
N ARG A 87 10.17 0.66 -6.17
CA ARG A 87 9.47 1.95 -6.20
C ARG A 87 10.34 3.06 -5.60
N ALA A 88 11.01 2.80 -4.48
CA ALA A 88 11.90 3.76 -3.86
C ALA A 88 13.04 4.15 -4.82
N ASP A 89 13.62 3.18 -5.50
CA ASP A 89 14.69 3.41 -6.48
C ASP A 89 14.21 4.21 -7.70
N ALA A 90 13.02 3.89 -8.23
CA ALA A 90 12.44 4.68 -9.32
C ALA A 90 12.23 6.15 -8.93
N ILE A 91 11.78 6.42 -7.70
CA ILE A 91 11.59 7.78 -7.18
C ILE A 91 12.95 8.48 -7.03
N ARG A 92 13.97 7.80 -6.49
CA ARG A 92 15.33 8.34 -6.37
C ARG A 92 15.92 8.69 -7.74
N ASN A 93 15.79 7.80 -8.73
CA ASN A 93 16.26 8.03 -10.09
C ASN A 93 15.60 9.25 -10.73
N ARG A 94 14.27 9.39 -10.57
CA ARG A 94 13.54 10.56 -11.05
C ARG A 94 14.03 11.86 -10.38
N ALA A 95 14.26 11.84 -9.07
CA ALA A 95 14.79 13.01 -8.36
C ALA A 95 16.20 13.40 -8.85
N THR A 96 17.07 12.41 -9.09
CA THR A 96 18.40 12.65 -9.66
C THR A 96 18.34 13.25 -11.06
N ALA A 97 17.48 12.71 -11.94
CA ALA A 97 17.31 13.24 -13.30
C ALA A 97 16.85 14.70 -13.30
N LEU A 98 15.89 15.06 -12.42
CA LEU A 98 15.43 16.44 -12.26
C LEU A 98 16.56 17.38 -11.81
N ARG A 99 17.35 16.96 -10.81
CA ARG A 99 18.51 17.74 -10.33
C ARG A 99 19.56 17.96 -11.42
N ASN A 100 19.85 16.95 -12.23
CA ASN A 100 20.80 17.05 -13.32
C ASN A 100 20.29 18.00 -14.42
N SER A 101 19.02 17.86 -14.81
CA SER A 101 18.38 18.74 -15.80
C SER A 101 18.43 20.21 -15.36
N TRP A 102 18.12 20.49 -14.09
CA TRP A 102 18.23 21.84 -13.52
C TRP A 102 19.65 22.41 -13.63
N ARG A 103 20.66 21.63 -13.24
CA ARG A 103 22.08 22.03 -13.31
C ARG A 103 22.52 22.34 -14.73
N THR A 104 22.14 21.51 -15.71
CA THR A 104 22.48 21.74 -17.13
C THR A 104 21.84 23.02 -17.67
N GLN A 105 20.61 23.35 -17.26
CA GLN A 105 19.91 24.54 -17.74
C GLN A 105 20.39 25.85 -17.11
N HIS A 106 20.98 25.81 -15.91
CA HIS A 106 21.33 27.01 -15.13
C HIS A 106 22.82 27.22 -14.90
N ASN A 107 23.64 26.19 -15.12
CA ASN A 107 25.10 26.24 -14.97
C ASN A 107 25.83 25.84 -16.27
N GLY A 108 25.09 25.62 -17.36
CA GLY A 108 25.61 25.34 -18.70
C GLY A 108 25.67 26.59 -19.56
#